data_AF-A0A3M7NI85-F1
#
_entry.id   AF-A0A3M7NI85-F1
#
_cell.length_a   1.000
_cell.length_b   1.000
_cell.length_c   1.000
_cell.angle_alpha   90.00
_cell.angle_beta   90.00
_cell.angle_gamma   90.00
#
_symmetry.space_group_name_H-M   'P 1'
#
loop_
_entity.id
_entity.type
_entity.pdbx_description
1 polymer ?
#
loop_
_entity_poly.entity_id
_entity_poly.type
_entity_poly.pdbx_seq_one_letter_code
_entity_poly.pdbx_strand_id
1 'polypeptide(L)'
;MADEVFPIYVPPPPSRPWQTSSELAMIRDWFYPKRAISDPYTASEGDMRQRAADQVRLYVFKDSRTPHAIVATAYLAEALVHDQQPYRTECISNVAMMSIYAMAFIKFVNGFVDRDVVRSVKASLSLSAAQEGDSGDESSSDDEEVNGEHATERMTVKGGGEGSMYAHAAKIDMPQEFVDLRHQIVHGRIPDLGVLRRETENALDWLWEKWWKAHATGDPTDALRAREQKKREREAEPPEDRQRKGESLEQDAEPEPA
;
A
#
# COMPACT_ATOMS: atom_id res chain seq x y z
N MET A 1 23.59 -36.76 -34.38
CA MET A 1 22.28 -36.33 -33.86
C MET A 1 22.50 -36.00 -32.40
N ALA A 2 22.83 -34.74 -32.11
CA ALA A 2 22.91 -34.24 -30.75
C ALA A 2 21.66 -33.39 -30.56
N ASP A 3 20.74 -33.87 -29.72
CA ASP A 3 19.57 -33.10 -29.28
C ASP A 3 20.08 -32.00 -28.34
N GLU A 4 20.30 -30.80 -28.89
CA GLU A 4 20.51 -29.60 -28.09
C GLU A 4 19.17 -29.19 -27.46
N VAL A 5 18.96 -29.64 -26.22
CA VAL A 5 17.88 -29.14 -25.36
C VAL A 5 18.22 -27.71 -24.99
N PHE A 6 17.69 -26.75 -25.74
CA PHE A 6 17.77 -25.33 -25.38
C PHE A 6 17.15 -25.13 -23.98
N PRO A 7 17.84 -24.46 -23.04
CA PRO A 7 17.28 -24.15 -21.74
C PRO A 7 16.01 -23.32 -21.94
N ILE A 8 14.90 -23.82 -21.42
CA ILE A 8 13.60 -23.15 -21.45
C ILE A 8 13.81 -21.76 -20.86
N TYR A 9 13.67 -20.73 -21.68
CA TYR A 9 13.67 -19.36 -21.22
C TYR A 9 12.44 -19.18 -20.31
N VAL A 10 12.67 -19.19 -19.00
CA VAL A 10 11.67 -18.82 -18.00
C VAL A 10 11.81 -17.31 -17.84
N PRO A 11 10.84 -16.51 -18.29
CA PRO A 11 10.89 -15.06 -18.10
C PRO A 11 11.04 -14.76 -16.60
N PRO A 12 11.88 -13.79 -16.22
CA PRO A 12 12.05 -13.45 -14.81
C PRO A 12 10.68 -13.08 -14.22
N PRO A 13 10.35 -13.59 -13.02
CA PRO A 13 9.08 -13.27 -12.40
C PRO A 13 8.92 -11.75 -12.28
N PRO A 14 7.70 -11.22 -12.43
CA PRO A 14 7.47 -9.79 -12.29
C PRO A 14 8.05 -9.32 -10.96
N SER A 15 8.86 -8.25 -11.00
CA SER A 15 9.43 -7.60 -9.83
C SER A 15 8.35 -7.41 -8.77
N ARG A 16 8.44 -8.16 -7.68
CA ARG A 16 7.69 -7.90 -6.45
C ARG A 16 8.68 -7.30 -5.47
N PRO A 17 8.24 -6.38 -4.60
CA PRO A 17 9.15 -5.75 -3.66
C PRO A 17 9.74 -6.76 -2.66
N TRP A 18 8.95 -7.75 -2.23
CA TRP A 18 9.39 -8.90 -1.43
C TRP A 18 9.99 -10.02 -2.29
N GLN A 19 11.05 -10.65 -1.79
CA GLN A 19 11.84 -11.65 -2.52
C GLN A 19 11.16 -13.03 -2.54
N THR A 20 10.41 -13.38 -1.49
CA THR A 20 9.81 -14.71 -1.34
C THR A 20 8.41 -14.61 -0.74
N SER A 21 7.53 -15.55 -1.06
CA SER A 21 6.18 -15.64 -0.46
C SER A 21 6.21 -15.81 1.06
N SER A 22 7.27 -16.43 1.60
CA SER A 22 7.53 -16.54 3.04
C SER A 22 7.80 -15.19 3.71
N GLU A 23 8.47 -14.26 3.03
CA GLU A 23 8.76 -12.91 3.56
C GLU A 23 7.45 -12.12 3.76
N LEU A 24 6.53 -12.24 2.80
CA LEU A 24 5.20 -11.63 2.91
C LEU A 24 4.37 -12.28 4.04
N ALA A 25 4.46 -13.61 4.20
CA ALA A 25 3.79 -14.32 5.30
C ALA A 25 4.34 -13.94 6.69
N MET A 26 5.65 -13.72 6.79
CA MET A 26 6.27 -13.21 8.02
C MET A 26 5.74 -11.81 8.37
N ILE A 27 5.67 -10.89 7.41
CA ILE A 27 5.14 -9.54 7.64
C ILE A 27 3.65 -9.56 8.01
N ARG A 28 2.87 -10.44 7.37
CA ARG A 28 1.48 -10.69 7.76
C ARG A 28 1.41 -11.05 9.24
N ASP A 29 2.21 -11.99 9.70
CA ASP A 29 2.17 -12.46 11.08
C ASP A 29 2.63 -11.38 12.07
N TRP A 30 3.57 -10.53 11.68
CA TRP A 30 3.95 -9.36 12.46
C TRP A 30 2.83 -8.32 12.58
N PHE A 31 2.04 -8.10 11.51
CA PHE A 31 0.88 -7.20 11.57
C PHE A 31 -0.29 -7.78 12.38
N TYR A 32 -0.49 -9.09 12.33
CA TYR A 32 -1.62 -9.79 12.96
C TYR A 32 -1.16 -10.82 14.00
N PRO A 33 -0.56 -10.39 15.13
CA PRO A 33 -0.01 -11.32 16.13
C PRO A 33 -1.07 -12.25 16.74
N LYS A 34 -2.32 -11.80 16.83
CA LYS A 34 -3.46 -12.61 17.33
C LYS A 34 -3.84 -13.76 16.39
N ARG A 35 -3.47 -13.67 15.10
CA ARG A 35 -3.80 -14.63 14.04
C ARG A 35 -2.58 -15.43 13.59
N ALA A 36 -1.38 -15.01 13.99
CA ALA A 36 -0.13 -15.69 13.71
C ALA A 36 -0.07 -17.03 14.43
N ILE A 37 0.47 -18.03 13.74
CA ILE A 37 0.77 -19.33 14.34
C ILE A 37 2.08 -19.13 15.13
N SER A 38 1.97 -18.66 16.36
CA SER A 38 3.13 -18.49 17.23
C SER A 38 3.54 -19.84 17.79
N ASP A 39 4.79 -20.23 17.55
CA ASP A 39 5.41 -21.33 18.29
C ASP A 39 5.54 -20.93 19.77
N PRO A 40 4.97 -21.69 20.72
CA PRO A 40 5.08 -21.40 22.16
C PRO A 40 6.53 -21.29 22.67
N TYR A 41 7.51 -21.80 21.93
CA TYR A 41 8.93 -21.77 22.30
C TYR A 41 9.70 -20.56 21.75
N THR A 42 9.12 -19.79 20.83
CA THR A 42 9.71 -18.52 20.39
C THR A 42 9.49 -17.44 21.44
N ALA A 43 10.57 -16.84 21.94
CA ALA A 43 10.48 -15.72 22.87
C ALA A 43 9.62 -14.61 22.26
N SER A 44 8.65 -14.09 23.03
CA SER A 44 7.81 -12.98 22.59
C SER A 44 8.69 -11.74 22.39
N GLU A 45 9.17 -11.54 21.16
CA GLU A 45 9.98 -10.38 20.76
C GLU A 45 9.13 -9.11 20.67
N GLY A 46 8.54 -8.66 21.78
CA GLY A 46 7.80 -7.39 21.86
C GLY A 46 6.77 -7.16 20.72
N ASP A 47 6.48 -5.90 20.45
CA ASP A 47 5.59 -5.52 19.35
C ASP A 47 6.36 -5.38 18.03
N MET A 48 6.19 -6.36 17.14
CA MET A 48 6.85 -6.40 15.83
C MET A 48 6.17 -5.54 14.77
N ARG A 49 5.00 -4.95 15.06
CA ARG A 49 4.23 -4.17 14.08
C ARG A 49 4.98 -2.93 13.59
N GLN A 50 5.78 -2.28 14.45
CA GLN A 50 6.60 -1.14 14.01
C GLN A 50 7.65 -1.57 12.98
N ARG A 51 8.35 -2.68 13.25
CA ARG A 51 9.34 -3.24 12.31
C ARG A 51 8.69 -3.66 10.99
N ALA A 52 7.47 -4.20 11.04
CA ALA A 52 6.70 -4.51 9.85
C ALA A 52 6.39 -3.25 9.04
N ALA A 53 5.95 -2.16 9.68
CA ALA A 53 5.70 -0.89 9.03
C ALA A 53 6.96 -0.32 8.35
N ASP A 54 8.12 -0.40 9.02
CA ASP A 54 9.40 0.03 8.45
C ASP A 54 9.79 -0.80 7.23
N GLN A 55 9.58 -2.13 7.27
CA GLN A 55 9.81 -3.01 6.12
C GLN A 55 8.90 -2.66 4.94
N VAL A 56 7.63 -2.34 5.19
CA VAL A 56 6.70 -1.90 4.15
C VAL A 56 7.14 -0.57 3.52
N ARG A 57 7.70 0.35 4.30
CA ARG A 57 8.27 1.60 3.75
C ARG A 57 9.42 1.31 2.79
N LEU A 58 10.28 0.34 3.11
CA LEU A 58 11.33 -0.11 2.19
C LEU A 58 10.76 -0.71 0.92
N TYR A 59 9.66 -1.46 1.00
CA TYR A 59 8.98 -1.97 -0.19
C TYR A 59 8.43 -0.86 -1.08
N VAL A 60 7.80 0.16 -0.47
CA VAL A 60 7.27 1.33 -1.20
C VAL A 60 8.39 2.10 -1.88
N PHE A 61 9.55 2.23 -1.21
CA PHE A 61 10.74 2.87 -1.77
C PHE A 61 11.33 2.07 -2.94
N LYS A 62 11.42 0.74 -2.79
CA LYS A 62 11.98 -0.15 -3.82
C LYS A 62 11.09 -0.28 -5.05
N ASP A 63 9.77 -0.37 -4.86
CA ASP A 63 8.81 -0.51 -5.96
C ASP A 63 7.56 0.34 -5.72
N SER A 64 7.32 1.26 -6.65
CA SER A 64 6.11 2.10 -6.69
C SER A 64 4.81 1.31 -6.88
N ARG A 65 4.89 0.02 -7.27
CA ARG A 65 3.72 -0.87 -7.47
C ARG A 65 3.38 -1.72 -6.25
N THR A 66 3.86 -1.34 -5.07
CA THR A 66 3.44 -1.97 -3.81
C THR A 66 1.91 -2.00 -3.67
N PRO A 67 1.30 -3.16 -3.37
CA PRO A 67 -0.14 -3.22 -3.17
C PRO A 67 -0.56 -2.32 -2.01
N HIS A 68 -1.52 -1.42 -2.28
CA HIS A 68 -2.02 -0.47 -1.29
C HIS A 68 -2.56 -1.16 -0.03
N ALA A 69 -3.06 -2.40 -0.12
CA ALA A 69 -3.49 -3.17 1.03
C ALA A 69 -2.39 -3.31 2.11
N ILE A 70 -1.15 -3.54 1.69
CA ILE A 70 0.00 -3.66 2.61
C ILE A 70 0.32 -2.29 3.21
N VAL A 71 0.35 -1.25 2.37
CA VAL A 71 0.65 0.13 2.78
C VAL A 71 -0.39 0.67 3.76
N ALA A 72 -1.67 0.42 3.50
CA ALA A 72 -2.76 0.76 4.39
C ALA A 72 -2.68 0.00 5.71
N THR A 73 -2.34 -1.30 5.68
CA THR A 73 -2.12 -2.09 6.90
C THR A 73 -1.02 -1.45 7.74
N ALA A 74 0.08 -1.00 7.12
CA ALA A 74 1.16 -0.32 7.82
C ALA A 74 0.71 0.99 8.49
N TYR A 75 -0.06 1.84 7.80
CA TYR A 75 -0.58 3.08 8.41
C TYR A 75 -1.51 2.83 9.60
N LEU A 76 -2.43 1.87 9.47
CA LEU A 76 -3.38 1.52 10.52
C LEU A 76 -2.67 0.86 11.73
N ALA A 77 -1.73 -0.05 11.46
CA ALA A 77 -0.95 -0.70 12.51
C ALA A 77 -0.04 0.29 13.25
N GLU A 78 0.59 1.22 12.55
CA GLU A 78 1.42 2.26 13.15
C GLU A 78 0.62 3.15 14.11
N ALA A 79 -0.61 3.54 13.73
CA ALA A 79 -1.51 4.29 14.62
C ALA A 79 -1.82 3.53 15.93
N LEU A 80 -2.11 2.22 15.84
CA LEU A 80 -2.34 1.37 17.02
C LEU A 80 -1.09 1.23 17.88
N VAL A 81 0.08 1.08 17.25
CA VAL A 81 1.37 0.97 17.94
C VAL A 81 1.68 2.26 18.71
N HIS A 82 1.39 3.43 18.14
CA HIS A 82 1.54 4.72 18.83
C HIS A 82 0.63 4.86 20.05
N ASP A 83 -0.60 4.33 19.98
CA ASP A 83 -1.58 4.39 21.07
C ASP A 83 -1.22 3.47 22.25
N GLN A 84 -0.55 2.35 21.98
CA GLN A 84 -0.27 1.30 22.98
C GLN A 84 1.06 1.48 23.73
N GLN A 85 1.86 2.51 23.44
CA GLN A 85 3.18 2.70 24.05
C GLN A 85 3.08 3.45 25.39
N PRO A 86 3.15 2.75 26.55
CA PRO A 86 2.92 3.36 27.86
C PRO A 86 4.17 4.06 28.40
N TYR A 87 5.34 3.86 27.79
CA TYR A 87 6.65 4.26 28.29
C TYR A 87 7.34 5.33 27.42
N ARG A 88 6.59 6.08 26.63
CA ARG A 88 7.14 7.26 25.96
C ARG A 88 7.42 8.34 27.02
N THR A 89 8.63 8.89 26.99
CA THR A 89 9.02 10.06 27.80
C THR A 89 8.15 11.29 27.49
N GLU A 90 7.53 11.31 26.31
CA GLU A 90 6.63 12.36 25.82
C GLU A 90 5.24 11.75 25.60
N CYS A 91 4.25 12.17 26.40
CA CYS A 91 2.86 11.76 26.22
C CYS A 91 2.26 12.46 24.99
N ILE A 92 1.85 11.69 23.99
CA ILE A 92 1.11 12.24 22.84
C ILE A 92 -0.26 12.70 23.34
N SER A 93 -0.67 13.93 23.02
CA SER A 93 -1.97 14.46 23.43
C SER A 93 -3.11 13.70 22.74
N ASN A 94 -4.29 13.65 23.36
CA ASN A 94 -5.45 12.95 22.78
C ASN A 94 -5.79 13.50 21.38
N VAL A 95 -5.77 14.83 21.20
CA VAL A 95 -6.00 15.48 19.90
C VAL A 95 -4.96 15.05 18.85
N ALA A 96 -3.69 14.91 19.23
CA ALA A 96 -2.65 14.43 18.32
C ALA A 96 -2.85 12.95 17.97
N MET A 97 -3.24 12.10 18.93
CA MET A 97 -3.60 10.70 18.66
C MET A 97 -4.79 10.58 17.71
N MET A 98 -5.87 11.36 17.94
CA MET A 98 -7.00 11.44 17.03
C MET A 98 -6.56 11.81 15.60
N SER A 99 -5.62 12.75 15.47
CA SER A 99 -5.07 13.17 14.17
C SER A 99 -4.27 12.06 13.48
N ILE A 100 -3.48 11.29 14.25
CA ILE A 100 -2.72 10.13 13.72
C ILE A 100 -3.69 9.07 13.16
N TYR A 101 -4.70 8.69 13.93
CA TYR A 101 -5.72 7.73 13.49
C TYR A 101 -6.51 8.26 12.29
N ALA A 102 -6.97 9.52 12.34
CA ALA A 102 -7.69 10.17 11.27
C ALA A 102 -6.91 10.13 9.95
N MET A 103 -5.63 10.50 9.98
CA MET A 103 -4.77 10.49 8.79
C MET A 103 -4.55 9.07 8.28
N ALA A 104 -4.27 8.10 9.17
CA ALA A 104 -4.11 6.70 8.78
C ALA A 104 -5.37 6.16 8.09
N PHE A 105 -6.55 6.45 8.64
CA PHE A 105 -7.84 6.02 8.10
C PHE A 105 -8.17 6.68 6.76
N ILE A 106 -7.91 7.99 6.61
CA ILE A 106 -8.05 8.68 5.33
C ILE A 106 -7.17 8.02 4.26
N LYS A 107 -5.90 7.73 4.57
CA LYS A 107 -4.96 7.10 3.61
C LYS A 107 -5.42 5.69 3.23
N PHE A 108 -5.97 4.93 4.18
CA PHE A 108 -6.60 3.65 3.91
C PHE A 108 -7.72 3.79 2.88
N VAL A 109 -8.77 4.57 3.17
CA VAL A 109 -9.94 4.71 2.30
C VAL A 109 -9.58 5.29 0.93
N ASN A 110 -8.78 6.36 0.90
CA ASN A 110 -8.37 7.01 -0.34
C ASN A 110 -7.61 6.06 -1.27
N GLY A 111 -6.67 5.26 -0.77
CA GLY A 111 -5.91 4.40 -1.69
C GLY A 111 -6.69 3.18 -2.21
N PHE A 112 -7.89 2.90 -1.70
CA PHE A 112 -8.81 1.93 -2.29
C PHE A 112 -9.84 2.58 -3.21
N VAL A 113 -10.39 3.73 -2.81
CA VAL A 113 -11.48 4.38 -3.53
C VAL A 113 -10.99 5.38 -4.57
N ASP A 114 -9.94 6.15 -4.28
CA ASP A 114 -9.37 7.14 -5.22
C ASP A 114 -8.39 6.50 -6.22
N ARG A 115 -8.05 5.21 -6.06
CA ARG A 115 -7.13 4.46 -6.93
C ARG A 115 -7.54 4.48 -8.41
N ASP A 116 -8.83 4.60 -8.69
CA ASP A 116 -9.34 4.64 -10.05
C ASP A 116 -9.33 6.07 -10.65
N VAL A 117 -9.21 7.12 -9.83
CA VAL A 117 -8.97 8.50 -10.30
C VAL A 117 -7.50 8.66 -10.73
N VAL A 118 -6.54 8.05 -10.03
CA VAL A 118 -5.14 8.02 -10.48
C VAL A 118 -4.98 7.19 -11.77
N ARG A 119 -5.75 6.11 -11.94
CA ARG A 119 -5.82 5.38 -13.22
C ARG A 119 -6.52 6.19 -14.30
N SER A 120 -7.58 6.93 -13.97
CA SER A 120 -8.32 7.80 -14.89
C SER A 120 -7.49 9.00 -15.33
N VAL A 121 -6.69 9.60 -14.45
CA VAL A 121 -5.77 10.70 -14.75
C VAL A 121 -4.57 10.20 -15.56
N LYS A 122 -4.04 9.00 -15.25
CA LYS A 122 -3.00 8.36 -16.06
C LYS A 122 -3.51 7.97 -17.46
N ALA A 123 -4.77 7.54 -17.57
CA ALA A 123 -5.43 7.26 -18.84
C ALA A 123 -5.74 8.55 -19.63
N SER A 124 -6.17 9.62 -18.98
CA SER A 124 -6.46 10.90 -19.64
C SER A 124 -5.18 11.59 -20.11
N LEU A 125 -4.08 11.52 -19.35
CA LEU A 125 -2.77 12.05 -19.76
C LEU A 125 -2.15 11.25 -20.91
N SER A 126 -2.44 9.95 -21.03
CA SER A 126 -2.03 9.15 -22.19
C SER A 126 -2.84 9.44 -23.45
N LEU A 127 -4.06 10.01 -23.34
CA LEU A 127 -4.86 10.45 -24.49
C LEU A 127 -4.47 11.86 -24.96
N SER A 128 -4.03 12.75 -24.07
CA SER A 128 -3.60 14.11 -24.45
C SER A 128 -2.20 14.17 -25.06
N ALA A 129 -1.36 13.15 -24.87
CA ALA A 129 -0.02 13.06 -25.46
C ALA A 129 0.00 12.55 -26.91
N ALA A 130 -1.16 12.17 -27.46
CA ALA A 130 -1.30 11.72 -28.85
C ALA A 130 -1.70 12.83 -29.84
N GLN A 131 -1.78 14.09 -29.39
CA GLN A 131 -2.21 15.22 -30.22
C GLN A 131 -1.10 16.27 -30.39
N GLU A 132 0.12 15.86 -30.70
CA GLU A 132 1.07 16.66 -31.50
C GLU A 132 1.98 15.69 -32.27
N GLY A 133 1.61 15.35 -33.50
CA GLY A 133 2.42 14.49 -34.36
C GLY A 133 1.68 13.87 -35.54
N ASP A 134 1.65 14.62 -36.64
CA ASP A 134 1.81 14.11 -38.00
C ASP A 134 0.58 13.85 -38.90
N SER A 135 0.82 14.20 -40.15
CA SER A 135 0.04 14.47 -41.35
C SER A 135 -0.65 13.27 -42.03
N GLY A 136 -1.74 13.53 -42.77
CA GLY A 136 -2.20 12.66 -43.86
C GLY A 136 -3.72 12.54 -44.10
N ASP A 137 -4.24 13.46 -44.93
CA ASP A 137 -5.10 13.19 -46.10
C ASP A 137 -6.60 12.76 -46.01
N GLU A 138 -7.38 13.55 -46.76
CA GLU A 138 -8.61 13.32 -47.56
C GLU A 138 -9.99 12.83 -47.03
N SER A 139 -10.94 13.79 -47.07
CA SER A 139 -12.15 13.82 -47.93
C SER A 139 -13.56 13.41 -47.41
N SER A 140 -14.44 14.42 -47.47
CA SER A 140 -15.82 14.45 -48.02
C SER A 140 -17.08 14.11 -47.17
N SER A 141 -18.03 15.06 -47.28
CA SER A 141 -19.52 14.96 -47.29
C SER A 141 -20.24 14.55 -46.00
N ASP A 142 -21.40 15.07 -45.61
CA ASP A 142 -22.28 16.20 -45.96
C ASP A 142 -23.37 16.22 -44.85
N ASP A 143 -24.13 17.32 -44.77
CA ASP A 143 -25.51 17.44 -44.26
C ASP A 143 -25.83 17.73 -42.76
N GLU A 144 -26.23 19.01 -42.59
CA GLU A 144 -27.51 19.53 -42.08
C GLU A 144 -27.82 19.77 -40.59
N GLU A 145 -28.27 21.02 -40.36
CA GLU A 145 -28.91 21.61 -39.18
C GLU A 145 -30.35 21.10 -38.94
N VAL A 146 -30.88 21.28 -37.72
CA VAL A 146 -32.06 22.14 -37.39
C VAL A 146 -32.72 21.72 -36.05
N ASN A 147 -32.54 22.60 -35.05
CA ASN A 147 -33.52 23.28 -34.19
C ASN A 147 -34.56 22.51 -33.32
N GLY A 148 -34.85 23.07 -32.12
CA GLY A 148 -36.15 22.86 -31.44
C GLY A 148 -36.20 22.68 -29.91
N GLU A 149 -35.91 23.73 -29.15
CA GLU A 149 -36.72 24.29 -28.04
C GLU A 149 -37.29 23.41 -26.88
N HIS A 150 -36.73 23.68 -25.69
CA HIS A 150 -37.35 23.84 -24.36
C HIS A 150 -38.64 23.06 -23.96
N ALA A 151 -38.48 22.14 -23.00
CA ALA A 151 -39.50 21.85 -21.98
C ALA A 151 -38.84 21.80 -20.59
N THR A 152 -39.42 22.55 -19.66
CA THR A 152 -38.99 22.72 -18.26
C THR A 152 -38.99 21.39 -17.51
N GLU A 153 -37.80 20.86 -17.24
CA GLU A 153 -37.64 19.65 -16.43
C GLU A 153 -37.19 20.00 -15.01
N ARG A 154 -37.89 19.39 -14.05
CA ARG A 154 -37.71 19.54 -12.61
C ARG A 154 -36.27 19.18 -12.23
N MET A 155 -35.62 20.07 -11.48
CA MET A 155 -34.31 19.85 -10.86
C MET A 155 -34.42 18.76 -9.78
N THR A 156 -34.38 17.49 -10.18
CA THR A 156 -33.93 16.42 -9.27
C THR A 156 -32.41 16.40 -9.35
N VAL A 157 -31.74 16.88 -8.30
CA VAL A 157 -30.29 16.70 -8.16
C VAL A 157 -30.01 15.21 -7.99
N LYS A 158 -29.82 14.51 -9.11
CA LYS A 158 -29.30 13.15 -9.16
C LYS A 158 -27.78 13.21 -9.04
N GLY A 159 -27.30 13.53 -7.84
CA GLY A 159 -25.88 13.48 -7.47
C GLY A 159 -25.38 12.05 -7.26
N GLY A 160 -25.75 11.12 -8.13
CA GLY A 160 -25.42 9.69 -8.04
C GLY A 160 -24.70 9.23 -9.29
N GLY A 161 -23.59 9.91 -9.63
CA GLY A 161 -22.73 9.49 -10.73
C GLY A 161 -21.96 8.21 -10.35
N GLU A 162 -21.74 7.34 -11.33
CA GLU A 162 -21.00 6.07 -11.23
C GLU A 162 -19.54 6.20 -10.74
N GLY A 163 -19.08 7.43 -10.50
CA GLY A 163 -17.78 7.80 -9.94
C GLY A 163 -17.80 8.31 -8.49
N SER A 164 -18.90 8.14 -7.74
CA SER A 164 -18.94 8.49 -6.31
C SER A 164 -18.10 7.53 -5.46
N MET A 165 -17.45 8.04 -4.42
CA MET A 165 -16.66 7.26 -3.45
C MET A 165 -17.43 6.05 -2.88
N TYR A 166 -18.73 6.21 -2.62
CA TYR A 166 -19.61 5.14 -2.16
C TYR A 166 -19.81 4.04 -3.21
N ALA A 167 -19.89 4.42 -4.50
CA ALA A 167 -20.04 3.45 -5.60
C ALA A 167 -18.77 2.61 -5.77
N HIS A 168 -17.59 3.22 -5.61
CA HIS A 168 -16.32 2.50 -5.63
C HIS A 168 -16.18 1.55 -4.43
N ALA A 169 -16.53 2.01 -3.22
CA ALA A 169 -16.52 1.16 -2.04
C ALA A 169 -17.42 -0.07 -2.20
N ALA A 170 -18.62 0.10 -2.76
CA ALA A 170 -19.53 -1.00 -3.06
C ALA A 170 -18.94 -2.02 -4.06
N LYS A 171 -18.21 -1.56 -5.10
CA LYS A 171 -17.56 -2.43 -6.10
C LYS A 171 -16.49 -3.35 -5.50
N ILE A 172 -15.80 -2.90 -4.46
CA ILE A 172 -14.75 -3.69 -3.78
C ILE A 172 -15.24 -4.36 -2.48
N ASP A 173 -16.55 -4.30 -2.22
CA ASP A 173 -17.18 -4.81 -0.99
C ASP A 173 -16.51 -4.24 0.27
N MET A 174 -16.23 -2.93 0.23
CA MET A 174 -15.79 -2.14 1.37
C MET A 174 -17.02 -1.63 2.14
N PRO A 175 -17.06 -1.79 3.47
CA PRO A 175 -18.11 -1.23 4.30
C PRO A 175 -18.30 0.27 4.07
N GLN A 176 -19.54 0.70 3.84
CA GLN A 176 -19.85 2.12 3.62
C GLN A 176 -19.53 2.97 4.86
N GLU A 177 -19.57 2.37 6.05
CA GLU A 177 -19.17 3.01 7.32
C GLU A 177 -17.74 3.57 7.27
N PHE A 178 -16.83 2.94 6.52
CA PHE A 178 -15.46 3.46 6.34
C PHE A 178 -15.46 4.74 5.49
N VAL A 179 -16.31 4.79 4.46
CA VAL A 179 -16.48 5.99 3.64
C VAL A 179 -17.15 7.10 4.45
N ASP A 180 -18.17 6.77 5.25
CA ASP A 180 -18.86 7.71 6.14
C ASP A 180 -17.88 8.32 7.16
N LEU A 181 -17.06 7.47 7.81
CA LEU A 181 -16.06 7.91 8.76
C LEU A 181 -15.04 8.85 8.11
N ARG A 182 -14.54 8.47 6.92
CA ARG A 182 -13.62 9.31 6.15
C ARG A 182 -14.27 10.66 5.78
N HIS A 183 -15.52 10.66 5.34
CA HIS A 183 -16.29 11.87 5.05
C HIS A 183 -16.41 12.78 6.29
N GLN A 184 -16.75 12.21 7.46
CA GLN A 184 -16.82 12.97 8.71
C GLN A 184 -15.49 13.63 9.07
N ILE A 185 -14.38 12.87 9.01
CA ILE A 185 -13.04 13.35 9.36
C ILE A 185 -12.63 14.53 8.45
N VAL A 186 -12.77 14.41 7.14
CA VAL A 186 -12.36 15.50 6.21
C VAL A 186 -13.21 16.75 6.34
N HIS A 187 -14.45 16.62 6.81
CA HIS A 187 -15.31 17.76 7.15
C HIS A 187 -15.08 18.30 8.57
N GLY A 188 -13.98 17.90 9.22
CA GLY A 188 -13.56 18.41 10.54
C GLY A 188 -14.34 17.83 11.71
N ARG A 189 -15.16 16.79 11.49
CA ARG A 189 -15.91 16.09 12.54
C ARG A 189 -15.18 14.81 12.93
N ILE A 190 -14.02 14.96 13.55
CA ILE A 190 -13.22 13.82 14.01
C ILE A 190 -13.91 13.19 15.24
N PRO A 191 -14.31 11.91 15.20
CA PRO A 191 -14.95 11.26 16.33
C PRO A 191 -13.95 10.93 17.43
N ASP A 192 -14.46 10.56 18.61
CA ASP A 192 -13.62 10.23 19.76
C ASP A 192 -12.66 9.06 19.47
N LEU A 193 -11.54 9.01 20.21
CA LEU A 193 -10.47 8.05 20.05
C LEU A 193 -10.96 6.61 20.15
N GLY A 194 -11.95 6.33 21.00
CA GLY A 194 -12.55 4.99 21.11
C GLY A 194 -13.21 4.52 19.82
N VAL A 195 -13.88 5.41 19.09
CA VAL A 195 -14.47 5.11 17.79
C VAL A 195 -13.36 4.88 16.76
N LEU A 196 -12.38 5.78 16.70
CA LEU A 196 -11.25 5.66 15.76
C LEU A 196 -10.47 4.35 15.95
N ARG A 197 -10.23 3.93 17.19
CA ARG A 197 -9.56 2.66 17.51
C ARG A 197 -10.37 1.47 16.99
N ARG A 198 -11.67 1.43 17.31
CA ARG A 198 -12.57 0.36 16.85
C ARG A 198 -12.63 0.29 15.33
N GLU A 199 -12.83 1.41 14.65
CA GLU A 199 -12.91 1.42 13.19
C GLU A 199 -11.57 1.04 12.54
N THR A 200 -10.44 1.38 13.16
CA THR A 200 -9.11 0.93 12.72
C THR A 200 -8.94 -0.58 12.85
N GLU A 201 -9.39 -1.18 13.94
CA GLU A 201 -9.40 -2.64 14.11
C GLU A 201 -10.33 -3.32 13.08
N ASN A 202 -11.54 -2.78 12.86
CA ASN A 202 -12.46 -3.25 11.83
C ASN A 202 -11.83 -3.19 10.43
N ALA A 203 -11.12 -2.11 10.10
CA ALA A 203 -10.44 -1.95 8.82
C ALA A 203 -9.29 -2.96 8.64
N LEU A 204 -8.54 -3.25 9.71
CA LEU A 204 -7.52 -4.30 9.69
C LEU A 204 -8.14 -5.70 9.49
N ASP A 205 -9.26 -6.00 10.15
CA ASP A 205 -9.97 -7.26 9.95
C ASP A 205 -10.53 -7.39 8.52
N TRP A 206 -11.03 -6.30 7.95
CA TRP A 206 -11.44 -6.26 6.54
C TRP A 206 -10.26 -6.51 5.58
N LEU A 207 -9.11 -5.86 5.82
CA LEU A 207 -7.88 -6.07 5.05
C LEU A 207 -7.40 -7.52 5.13
N TRP A 208 -7.52 -8.13 6.31
CA TRP A 208 -7.18 -9.53 6.52
C TRP A 208 -7.98 -10.45 5.60
N GLU A 209 -9.31 -10.36 5.63
CA GLU A 209 -10.18 -11.22 4.84
C GLU A 209 -10.10 -10.92 3.34
N LYS A 210 -10.01 -9.64 2.95
CA LYS A 210 -10.02 -9.26 1.53
C LYS A 210 -8.69 -9.46 0.81
N TRP A 211 -7.56 -9.32 1.50
CA TRP A 211 -6.26 -9.32 0.83
C TRP A 211 -5.27 -10.31 1.44
N TRP A 212 -4.98 -10.21 2.74
CA TRP A 212 -3.89 -10.98 3.36
C TRP A 212 -4.09 -12.50 3.28
N LYS A 213 -5.31 -12.97 3.57
CA LYS A 213 -5.65 -14.40 3.54
C LYS A 213 -5.41 -15.05 2.17
N ALA A 214 -5.63 -14.30 1.09
CA ALA A 214 -5.48 -14.79 -0.28
C ALA A 214 -4.04 -14.66 -0.83
N HIS A 215 -3.29 -13.63 -0.39
CA HIS A 215 -2.01 -13.26 -1.02
C HIS A 215 -0.77 -13.70 -0.24
N ALA A 216 -0.88 -13.92 1.06
CA ALA A 216 0.24 -14.28 1.93
C ALA A 216 0.16 -15.75 2.36
N THR A 217 0.26 -16.67 1.40
CA THR A 217 0.10 -18.13 1.62
C THR A 217 1.40 -18.87 1.95
N GLY A 218 2.55 -18.20 1.97
CA GLY A 218 3.84 -18.81 2.27
C GLY A 218 3.99 -19.24 3.73
N ASP A 219 5.01 -20.05 4.01
CA ASP A 219 5.40 -20.39 5.38
C ASP A 219 6.25 -19.24 5.97
N PRO A 220 5.78 -18.57 7.05
CA PRO A 220 6.54 -17.50 7.71
C PRO A 220 7.85 -18.00 8.35
N THR A 221 7.92 -19.27 8.75
CA THR A 221 9.07 -19.81 9.50
C THR A 221 10.33 -19.89 8.63
N ASP A 222 10.17 -20.12 7.33
CA ASP A 222 11.29 -20.15 6.39
C ASP A 222 11.95 -18.78 6.24
N ALA A 223 11.16 -17.70 6.22
CA ALA A 223 11.69 -16.34 6.17
C ALA A 223 12.39 -15.94 7.48
N LEU A 224 11.84 -16.36 8.63
CA LEU A 224 12.48 -16.14 9.93
C LEU A 224 13.83 -16.87 10.02
N ARG A 225 13.89 -18.15 9.64
CA ARG A 225 15.14 -18.94 9.59
C ARG A 225 16.17 -18.32 8.65
N ALA A 226 15.77 -17.92 7.45
CA ALA A 226 16.67 -17.25 6.50
C ALA A 226 17.23 -15.93 7.06
N ARG A 227 16.42 -15.18 7.81
CA ARG A 227 16.83 -13.93 8.46
C ARG A 227 17.77 -14.18 9.64
N GLU A 228 17.49 -15.18 10.47
CA GLU A 228 18.37 -15.59 11.57
C GLU A 228 19.73 -16.06 11.05
N GLN A 229 19.75 -16.83 9.96
CA GLN A 229 20.99 -17.25 9.32
C GLN A 229 21.79 -16.04 8.82
N LYS A 230 21.17 -15.10 8.10
CA LYS A 230 21.84 -13.85 7.68
C LYS A 230 22.36 -13.03 8.85
N LYS A 231 21.61 -12.98 9.96
CA LYS A 231 22.05 -12.29 11.17
C LYS A 231 23.29 -12.97 11.76
N ARG A 232 23.29 -14.30 11.86
CA ARG A 232 24.44 -15.09 12.33
C ARG A 232 25.66 -14.95 11.43
N GLU A 233 25.47 -14.96 10.12
CA GLU A 233 26.55 -14.73 9.15
C GLU A 233 27.17 -13.34 9.33
N ARG A 234 26.34 -12.30 9.48
CA ARG A 234 26.82 -10.93 9.75
C ARG A 234 27.50 -10.78 11.11
N GLU A 235 27.04 -11.51 12.13
CA GLU A 235 27.65 -11.52 13.46
C GLU A 235 28.98 -12.29 13.47
N ALA A 236 29.09 -13.35 12.68
CA ALA A 236 30.31 -14.14 12.49
C ALA A 236 31.36 -13.43 11.62
N GLU A 237 30.96 -12.47 10.78
CA GLU A 237 31.89 -11.65 9.98
C GLU A 237 32.78 -10.80 10.90
N PRO A 238 34.12 -10.93 10.82
CA PRO A 238 35.05 -10.19 11.68
C PRO A 238 34.89 -8.66 11.53
N PRO A 239 35.13 -7.88 12.59
CA PRO A 239 34.97 -6.42 12.55
C PRO A 239 35.86 -5.72 11.51
N GLU A 240 37.03 -6.28 11.18
CA GLU A 240 37.96 -5.73 10.18
C GLU A 240 37.38 -5.74 8.75
N ASP A 241 36.61 -6.76 8.38
CA ASP A 241 35.97 -6.85 7.06
C ASP A 241 34.75 -5.92 6.94
N ARG A 242 34.07 -5.63 8.05
CA ARG A 242 32.95 -4.66 8.09
C ARG A 242 33.42 -3.22 7.84
N GLN A 243 34.59 -2.86 8.34
CA GLN A 243 35.18 -1.52 8.13
C GLN A 243 35.68 -1.33 6.70
N ARG A 244 36.38 -2.32 6.12
CA ARG A 244 36.84 -2.24 4.72
C ARG A 244 35.68 -2.09 3.72
N LYS A 245 34.56 -2.75 3.96
CA LYS A 245 33.38 -2.69 3.08
C LYS A 245 32.63 -1.36 3.18
N GLY A 246 32.72 -0.67 4.31
CA GLY A 246 32.21 0.70 4.47
C GLY A 246 33.09 1.73 3.76
N GLU A 247 34.42 1.62 3.94
CA GLU A 247 35.40 2.53 3.32
C GLU A 247 35.45 2.39 1.79
N SER A 248 35.23 1.19 1.25
CA SER A 248 35.18 0.95 -0.21
C SER A 248 33.98 1.64 -0.87
N LEU A 249 32.84 1.75 -0.17
CA LEU A 249 31.64 2.43 -0.69
C LEU A 249 31.73 3.95 -0.63
N GLU A 250 32.59 4.52 0.25
CA GLU A 250 32.85 5.96 0.30
C GLU A 250 33.83 6.43 -0.79
N GLN A 251 34.75 5.58 -1.25
CA GLN A 251 35.69 5.93 -2.33
C GLN A 251 35.05 5.95 -3.73
N ASP A 252 33.97 5.22 -3.94
CA ASP A 252 33.21 5.23 -5.21
C ASP A 252 32.20 6.41 -5.31
N ALA A 253 32.12 7.27 -4.30
CA ALA A 253 31.17 8.40 -4.22
C ALA A 253 31.82 9.78 -4.41
N GLU A 254 33.05 9.85 -4.95
CA GLU A 254 33.68 11.12 -5.34
C GLU A 254 33.24 11.52 -6.76
N PRO A 255 32.58 12.67 -6.97
CA PRO A 255 32.16 13.09 -8.30
C PRO A 255 33.37 13.56 -9.14
N GLU A 256 33.53 13.01 -10.35
CA GLU A 256 34.50 13.50 -11.33
C GLU A 256 34.35 15.01 -11.54
N PRO A 257 35.45 15.80 -11.49
CA PRO A 257 35.40 17.22 -11.81
C PRO A 257 35.19 17.45 -13.31
N ALA A 258 34.36 18.46 -13.62
CA ALA A 258 33.95 18.90 -14.94
C ALA A 258 35.09 19.41 -15.85
#